data_AF-A0A1I7YAH0-F1
#
_entry.id   AF-A0A1I7YAH0-F1
#
_cell.length_a   1.000
_cell.length_b   1.000
_cell.length_c   1.000
_cell.angle_alpha   90.00
_cell.angle_beta   90.00
_cell.angle_gamma   90.00
#
_symmetry.space_group_name_H-M   'P 1'
#
loop_
_entity.id
_entity.type
_entity.pdbx_description
1 polymer ?
#
loop_
_entity_poly.entity_id
_entity_poly.type
_entity_poly.pdbx_seq_one_letter_code
_entity_poly.pdbx_strand_id
1 'polypeptide(L)'
;KGEGISYSSLATLAFRGGLPINTYEPLGTLQILCEEVRFASTLLSKATMSSDPIDRMCHVVAFAVTTYTSTCGRNRKPFNPLLGETFDYTADEGWRYHGEQVSHHPPISAGYADGPGWEWWQTFTGQPKTGWKNVELTPELPVRLRLNGNEDYTWNKVCS
;
A
#
# COMPACT_ATOMS: atom_id res chain seq x y z
N LYS A 1 -41.99 3.54 -4.39
CA LYS A 1 -41.22 2.43 -3.79
C LYS A 1 -39.91 2.33 -4.56
N GLY A 2 -38.86 3.01 -4.11
CA GLY A 2 -37.53 2.89 -4.72
C GLY A 2 -36.86 1.66 -4.15
N GLU A 3 -36.44 0.73 -5.01
CA GLU A 3 -35.60 -0.38 -4.59
C GLU A 3 -34.28 0.21 -4.05
N GLY A 4 -34.01 -0.01 -2.76
CA GLY A 4 -32.75 0.41 -2.15
C GLY A 4 -31.61 -0.33 -2.83
N ILE A 5 -30.62 0.42 -3.31
CA ILE A 5 -29.40 -0.15 -3.90
C ILE A 5 -28.75 -1.06 -2.83
N SER A 6 -28.55 -2.33 -3.17
CA SER A 6 -27.88 -3.29 -2.28
C SER A 6 -26.45 -2.84 -1.97
N TYR A 7 -25.95 -3.11 -0.77
CA TYR A 7 -24.56 -2.88 -0.38
C TYR A 7 -23.56 -3.56 -1.34
N SER A 8 -23.91 -4.73 -1.89
CA SER A 8 -23.11 -5.40 -2.92
C SER A 8 -23.05 -4.61 -4.22
N SER A 9 -24.13 -3.93 -4.58
CA SER A 9 -24.20 -3.05 -5.76
C SER A 9 -23.45 -1.75 -5.54
N LEU A 10 -23.47 -1.19 -4.32
CA LEU A 10 -22.64 -0.04 -3.93
C LEU A 10 -21.15 -0.39 -3.93
N ALA A 11 -20.77 -1.56 -3.40
CA ALA A 11 -19.39 -2.06 -3.48
C ALA A 11 -18.96 -2.27 -4.94
N THR A 12 -19.83 -2.87 -5.76
CA THR A 12 -19.56 -3.04 -7.19
C THR A 12 -19.40 -1.70 -7.90
N LEU A 13 -20.24 -0.70 -7.61
CA LEU A 13 -20.09 0.65 -8.17
C LEU A 13 -18.81 1.33 -7.68
N ALA A 14 -18.44 1.15 -6.42
CA ALA A 14 -17.21 1.69 -5.86
C ALA A 14 -15.94 1.05 -6.46
N PHE A 15 -15.97 -0.20 -6.92
CA PHE A 15 -14.79 -0.87 -7.50
C PHE A 15 -14.77 -0.92 -9.03
N ARG A 16 -15.94 -1.00 -9.67
CA ARG A 16 -16.09 -1.21 -11.12
C ARG A 16 -16.80 -0.07 -11.84
N GLY A 17 -17.38 0.89 -11.12
CA GLY A 17 -18.06 2.05 -11.66
C GLY A 17 -17.28 3.35 -11.47
N GLY A 18 -17.59 4.35 -12.30
CA GLY A 18 -17.16 5.72 -12.06
C GLY A 18 -18.04 6.37 -10.99
N LEU A 19 -17.40 6.96 -9.98
CA LEU A 19 -18.07 7.82 -9.00
C LEU A 19 -17.91 9.31 -9.41
N PRO A 20 -18.67 10.25 -8.83
CA PRO A 20 -18.42 11.67 -9.02
C PRO A 20 -16.98 12.05 -8.63
N ILE A 21 -16.36 12.97 -9.37
CA ILE A 21 -14.95 13.37 -9.16
C ILE A 21 -14.66 13.84 -7.73
N ASN A 22 -15.63 14.45 -7.06
CA ASN A 22 -15.50 14.94 -5.68
C ASN A 22 -15.38 13.82 -4.63
N THR A 23 -15.65 12.56 -5.00
CA THR A 23 -15.44 11.38 -4.16
C THR A 23 -13.99 10.91 -4.18
N TYR A 24 -13.21 11.35 -5.18
CA TYR A 24 -11.82 10.96 -5.33
C TYR A 24 -10.87 11.96 -4.68
N GLU A 25 -9.73 11.45 -4.23
CA GLU A 25 -8.56 12.27 -3.97
C GLU A 25 -7.67 12.35 -5.21
N PRO A 26 -6.84 13.40 -5.35
CA PRO A 26 -6.00 13.59 -6.53
C PRO A 26 -4.77 12.67 -6.54
N LEU A 27 -4.93 11.41 -6.12
CA LEU A 27 -3.87 10.41 -6.04
C LEU A 27 -4.38 9.04 -6.52
N GLY A 28 -3.54 8.32 -7.25
CA GLY A 28 -3.79 6.92 -7.65
C GLY A 28 -3.28 5.93 -6.60
N THR A 29 -3.77 4.69 -6.67
CA THR A 29 -3.34 3.61 -5.75
C THR A 29 -1.82 3.40 -5.76
N LEU A 30 -1.16 3.49 -6.93
CA LEU A 30 0.30 3.34 -7.02
C LEU A 30 1.06 4.43 -6.24
N GLN A 31 0.53 5.65 -6.23
CA GLN A 31 1.12 6.76 -5.47
C GLN A 31 0.92 6.56 -3.97
N ILE A 32 -0.26 6.08 -3.55
CA ILE A 32 -0.51 5.74 -2.14
C ILE A 32 0.44 4.65 -1.65
N LEU A 33 0.68 3.61 -2.46
CA LEU A 33 1.65 2.57 -2.09
C LEU A 33 3.07 3.13 -1.94
N CYS A 34 3.47 4.09 -2.77
CA CYS A 34 4.74 4.79 -2.62
C CYS A 34 4.82 5.57 -1.29
N GLU A 35 3.71 6.14 -0.79
CA GLU A 35 3.71 6.88 0.48
C GLU A 35 4.08 6.01 1.69
N GLU A 36 3.84 4.70 1.61
CA GLU A 36 4.19 3.75 2.68
C GLU A 36 5.71 3.67 2.91
N VAL A 37 6.50 4.00 1.89
CA VAL A 37 7.96 3.91 1.92
C VAL A 37 8.59 5.23 2.39
N ARG A 38 7.78 6.27 2.68
CA ARG A 38 8.26 7.63 3.02
C ARG A 38 9.27 7.68 4.17
N PHE A 39 9.13 6.82 5.18
CA PHE A 39 10.02 6.80 6.35
C PHE A 39 11.18 5.81 6.23
N ALA A 40 11.33 5.13 5.08
CA ALA A 40 12.35 4.11 4.87
C ALA A 40 13.78 4.64 5.08
N SER A 41 14.09 5.82 4.53
CA SER A 41 15.42 6.44 4.66
C SER A 41 15.84 6.69 6.11
N THR A 42 14.88 6.92 7.01
CA THR A 42 15.15 7.21 8.43
C THR A 42 15.17 5.95 9.29
N LEU A 43 14.26 5.01 9.04
CA LEU A 43 14.06 3.83 9.88
C LEU A 43 14.87 2.63 9.39
N LEU A 44 14.83 2.34 8.09
CA LEU A 44 15.53 1.20 7.52
C LEU A 44 17.04 1.43 7.46
N SER A 45 17.49 2.67 7.23
CA SER A 45 18.93 2.99 7.34
C SER A 45 19.47 2.75 8.76
N LYS A 46 18.68 3.01 9.81
CA LYS A 46 19.08 2.67 11.19
C LYS A 46 19.08 1.17 11.41
N ALA A 47 18.12 0.45 10.83
CA ALA A 47 18.08 -1.00 10.89
C ALA A 47 19.31 -1.61 10.19
N THR A 48 19.71 -1.14 9.01
CA THR A 48 20.86 -1.70 8.27
C THR A 48 22.18 -1.47 8.99
N MET A 49 22.31 -0.36 9.75
CA MET A 49 23.50 -0.04 10.54
C MET A 49 23.55 -0.75 11.91
N SER A 50 22.45 -1.33 12.39
CA SER A 50 22.42 -1.94 13.73
C SER A 50 22.95 -3.37 13.75
N SER A 51 23.89 -3.64 14.65
CA SER A 51 24.43 -4.99 14.88
C SER A 51 23.49 -5.89 15.70
N ASP A 52 22.67 -5.31 16.59
CA ASP A 52 21.76 -6.08 17.43
C ASP A 52 20.48 -6.44 16.65
N PRO A 53 20.17 -7.74 16.47
CA PRO A 53 18.93 -8.16 15.81
C PRO A 53 17.65 -7.63 16.47
N ILE A 54 17.65 -7.37 17.78
CA ILE A 54 16.49 -6.82 18.47
C ILE A 54 16.27 -5.36 18.08
N ASP A 55 17.33 -4.56 18.03
CA ASP A 55 17.25 -3.17 17.57
C ASP A 55 16.85 -3.07 16.09
N ARG A 56 17.35 -3.98 15.24
CA ARG A 56 16.89 -4.07 13.84
C ARG A 56 15.39 -4.34 13.77
N MET A 57 14.92 -5.33 14.52
CA MET A 57 13.49 -5.65 14.59
C MET A 57 12.66 -4.44 15.07
N CYS A 58 13.12 -3.71 16.09
CA CYS A 58 12.44 -2.50 16.57
C CYS A 58 12.28 -1.44 15.47
N HIS A 59 13.32 -1.22 14.64
CA HIS A 59 13.25 -0.30 13.51
C HIS A 59 12.33 -0.80 12.39
N VAL A 60 12.34 -2.11 12.09
CA VAL A 60 11.43 -2.73 11.11
C VAL A 60 9.97 -2.60 11.56
N VAL A 61 9.68 -2.88 12.83
CA VAL A 61 8.33 -2.72 13.41
C VAL A 61 7.91 -1.25 13.37
N ALA A 62 8.78 -0.33 13.75
CA ALA A 62 8.50 1.10 13.64
C ALA A 62 8.15 1.48 12.19
N PHE A 63 8.93 1.03 11.21
CA PHE A 63 8.67 1.25 9.79
C PHE A 63 7.30 0.70 9.37
N ALA A 64 7.01 -0.55 9.70
CA ALA A 64 5.73 -1.20 9.40
C ALA A 64 4.51 -0.48 10.00
N VAL A 65 4.66 0.21 11.14
CA VAL A 65 3.59 0.99 11.77
C VAL A 65 3.45 2.38 11.13
N THR A 66 4.54 2.99 10.66
CA THR A 66 4.47 4.33 10.05
C THR A 66 3.59 4.38 8.79
N THR A 67 3.40 3.24 8.10
CA THR A 67 2.54 3.16 6.91
C THR A 67 1.08 3.51 7.20
N TYR A 68 0.61 3.41 8.45
CA TYR A 68 -0.76 3.78 8.83
C TYR A 68 -0.91 5.29 9.08
N THR A 69 0.19 6.03 9.21
CA THR A 69 0.12 7.50 9.36
C THR A 69 -0.36 8.19 8.09
N SER A 70 -0.15 7.55 6.92
CA SER A 70 -0.62 8.07 5.63
C SER A 70 -2.13 7.96 5.47
N THR A 71 -2.83 7.11 6.24
CA THR A 71 -4.29 6.91 6.10
C THR A 71 -5.12 7.81 7.01
N CYS A 72 -4.52 8.37 8.07
CA CYS A 72 -5.18 9.28 8.99
C CYS A 72 -5.76 10.51 8.26
N GLY A 73 -7.09 10.66 8.29
CA GLY A 73 -7.79 11.79 7.68
C GLY A 73 -8.08 11.66 6.18
N ARG A 74 -7.72 10.54 5.54
CA ARG A 74 -8.05 10.26 4.12
C ARG A 74 -9.39 9.55 4.02
N ASN A 75 -10.41 10.32 3.68
CA ASN A 75 -11.80 9.83 3.54
C ASN A 75 -12.25 9.72 2.08
N ARG A 76 -11.34 9.92 1.12
CA ARG A 76 -11.63 9.92 -0.32
C ARG A 76 -10.97 8.73 -1.00
N LYS A 77 -11.58 8.29 -2.08
CA LYS A 77 -11.12 7.11 -2.81
C LYS A 77 -9.94 7.49 -3.73
N PRO A 78 -8.82 6.73 -3.75
CA PRO A 78 -7.82 6.90 -4.80
C PRO A 78 -8.37 6.54 -6.18
N PHE A 79 -7.74 7.06 -7.22
CA PHE A 79 -7.95 6.56 -8.58
C PHE A 79 -7.48 5.12 -8.68
N ASN A 80 -8.33 4.26 -9.24
CA ASN A 80 -7.96 2.91 -9.62
C ASN A 80 -7.10 3.00 -10.89
N PRO A 81 -5.83 2.58 -10.85
CA PRO A 81 -4.94 2.71 -12.00
C PRO A 81 -5.43 1.91 -13.22
N LEU A 82 -5.05 2.37 -14.41
CA LEU A 82 -5.25 1.61 -15.65
C LEU A 82 -4.35 0.36 -15.67
N LEU A 83 -4.74 -0.68 -16.40
CA LEU A 83 -3.88 -1.85 -16.59
C LEU A 83 -2.56 -1.43 -17.27
N GLY A 84 -1.42 -1.77 -16.66
CA GLY A 84 -0.10 -1.38 -17.13
C GLY A 84 0.29 0.07 -16.83
N GLU A 85 -0.54 0.82 -16.10
CA GLU A 85 -0.12 2.12 -15.55
C GLU A 85 1.04 1.93 -14.58
N THR A 86 2.04 2.80 -14.67
CA THR A 86 3.21 2.80 -13.80
C THR A 86 3.33 4.09 -13.01
N PHE A 87 3.99 4.00 -11.86
CA PHE A 87 4.43 5.16 -11.08
C PHE A 87 5.85 4.92 -10.56
N ASP A 88 6.75 5.80 -10.97
CA ASP A 88 8.15 5.79 -10.56
C ASP A 88 8.44 6.99 -9.66
N TYR A 89 9.22 6.76 -8.60
CA TYR A 89 9.66 7.82 -7.71
C TYR A 89 11.13 7.62 -7.32
N THR A 90 11.90 8.69 -7.35
CA THR A 90 13.27 8.72 -6.83
C THR A 90 13.31 9.78 -5.75
N ALA A 91 13.70 9.37 -4.55
CA ALA A 91 13.78 10.24 -3.41
C ALA A 91 15.18 10.87 -3.31
N ASP A 92 15.25 12.10 -2.81
CA ASP A 92 16.52 12.78 -2.57
C ASP A 92 17.38 12.05 -1.53
N GLU A 93 16.75 11.26 -0.66
CA GLU A 93 17.42 10.41 0.33
C GLU A 93 18.03 9.12 -0.24
N GLY A 94 17.96 8.92 -1.57
CA GLY A 94 18.69 7.85 -2.26
C GLY A 94 17.96 6.51 -2.34
N TRP A 95 16.64 6.48 -2.12
CA TRP A 95 15.80 5.32 -2.41
C TRP A 95 14.94 5.56 -3.64
N ARG A 96 14.51 4.47 -4.28
CA ARG A 96 13.70 4.48 -5.49
C ARG A 96 12.49 3.59 -5.30
N TYR A 97 11.41 3.90 -6.01
CA TYR A 97 10.19 3.11 -6.04
C TYR A 97 9.72 2.96 -7.47
N HIS A 98 9.24 1.75 -7.77
CA HIS A 98 8.53 1.42 -8.99
C HIS A 98 7.23 0.72 -8.61
N GLY A 99 6.12 1.22 -9.13
CA GLY A 99 4.81 0.59 -8.99
C GLY A 99 4.16 0.36 -10.35
N GLU A 100 3.46 -0.75 -10.49
CA GLU A 100 2.72 -1.12 -11.70
C GLU A 100 1.35 -1.72 -11.36
N GLN A 101 0.34 -1.36 -12.13
CA GLN A 101 -0.94 -2.05 -12.11
C GLN A 101 -0.89 -3.32 -12.97
N VAL A 102 -0.56 -4.45 -12.33
CA VAL A 102 -0.31 -5.74 -13.00
C VAL A 102 -1.59 -6.51 -13.35
N SER A 103 -2.73 -6.15 -12.78
CA SER A 103 -4.04 -6.75 -13.10
C SER A 103 -5.16 -5.74 -12.90
N HIS A 104 -6.22 -5.82 -13.71
CA HIS A 104 -7.42 -4.98 -13.58
C HIS A 104 -8.65 -5.75 -13.08
N HIS A 105 -8.70 -7.07 -13.32
CA HIS A 105 -9.81 -7.95 -12.93
C HIS A 105 -9.28 -9.28 -12.35
N PRO A 106 -8.98 -9.34 -11.04
CA PRO A 106 -9.15 -8.29 -10.03
C PRO A 106 -8.08 -7.18 -10.12
N PRO A 107 -8.33 -5.97 -9.56
CA PRO A 107 -7.34 -4.90 -9.54
C PRO A 107 -6.19 -5.25 -8.58
N ILE A 108 -4.99 -5.44 -9.13
CA ILE A 108 -3.77 -5.72 -8.36
C ILE A 108 -2.71 -4.69 -8.76
N SER A 109 -2.21 -3.97 -7.76
CA SER A 109 -1.07 -3.07 -7.87
C SER A 109 0.15 -3.72 -7.22
N ALA A 110 1.26 -3.79 -7.92
CA ALA A 110 2.55 -4.23 -7.38
C ALA A 110 3.42 -3.01 -7.08
N GLY A 111 4.18 -3.06 -5.99
CA GLY A 111 5.15 -2.03 -5.64
C GLY A 111 6.47 -2.66 -5.21
N TYR A 112 7.57 -2.08 -5.68
CA TYR A 112 8.94 -2.41 -5.29
C TYR A 112 9.68 -1.12 -4.96
N ALA A 113 10.49 -1.15 -3.92
CA ALA A 113 11.40 -0.06 -3.57
C ALA A 113 12.73 -0.60 -3.07
N ASP A 114 13.81 0.09 -3.42
CA ASP A 114 15.16 -0.21 -2.97
C ASP A 114 15.85 1.04 -2.44
N GLY A 115 16.72 0.83 -1.45
CA GLY A 115 17.61 1.86 -0.93
C GLY A 115 18.89 1.23 -0.35
N PRO A 116 19.74 2.03 0.31
CA PRO A 116 21.02 1.54 0.83
C PRO A 116 20.85 0.41 1.86
N GLY A 117 21.10 -0.83 1.41
CA GLY A 117 21.07 -2.03 2.25
C GLY A 117 19.66 -2.57 2.54
N TRP A 118 18.62 -2.09 1.85
CA TRP A 118 17.27 -2.63 2.03
C TRP A 118 16.48 -2.69 0.71
N GLU A 119 15.58 -3.67 0.64
CA GLU A 119 14.64 -3.85 -0.45
C GLU A 119 13.25 -4.11 0.14
N TRP A 120 12.21 -3.52 -0.44
CA TRP A 120 10.84 -3.64 0.02
C TRP A 120 9.93 -3.95 -1.16
N TRP A 121 8.96 -4.84 -0.98
CA TRP A 121 7.96 -5.11 -2.01
C TRP A 121 6.67 -5.67 -1.45
N GLN A 122 5.58 -5.43 -2.19
CA GLN A 122 4.27 -6.00 -1.89
C GLN A 122 3.37 -5.98 -3.14
N THR A 123 2.28 -6.73 -3.04
CA THR A 123 1.13 -6.58 -3.93
C THR A 123 -0.07 -6.12 -3.11
N PHE A 124 -0.79 -5.14 -3.62
CA PHE A 124 -2.02 -4.64 -3.04
C PHE A 124 -3.19 -4.96 -3.96
N THR A 125 -4.21 -5.60 -3.39
CA THR A 125 -5.52 -5.75 -4.02
C THR A 125 -6.56 -5.19 -3.08
N GLY A 126 -7.48 -4.42 -3.63
CA GLY A 126 -8.66 -4.01 -2.89
C GLY A 126 -9.78 -5.02 -3.12
N GLN A 127 -9.83 -6.12 -2.35
CA GLN A 127 -11.00 -6.99 -2.39
C GLN A 127 -12.07 -6.45 -1.44
N PRO A 128 -13.25 -6.05 -1.92
CA PRO A 128 -14.33 -5.61 -1.05
C PRO A 128 -14.85 -6.81 -0.25
N LYS A 129 -14.42 -6.92 1.01
CA LYS A 129 -15.13 -7.78 1.96
C LYS A 129 -16.37 -7.04 2.40
N THR A 130 -17.53 -7.50 1.92
CA THR A 130 -18.82 -6.91 2.29
C THR A 130 -19.29 -7.56 3.59
N GLY A 131 -19.17 -6.83 4.69
CA GLY A 131 -19.94 -7.11 5.91
C GLY A 131 -21.35 -6.52 5.80
N TRP A 132 -22.23 -6.79 6.77
CA TRP A 132 -23.58 -6.19 6.81
C TRP A 132 -23.60 -4.64 6.84
N LYS A 133 -22.45 -3.98 7.10
CA LYS A 133 -22.33 -2.51 7.20
C LYS A 133 -21.07 -1.88 6.56
N ASN A 134 -20.00 -2.65 6.30
CA ASN A 134 -18.69 -2.10 5.91
C ASN A 134 -18.13 -2.82 4.67
N VAL A 135 -17.25 -2.11 3.94
CA VAL A 135 -16.40 -2.65 2.88
C VAL A 135 -14.96 -2.57 3.36
N GLU A 136 -14.35 -3.71 3.63
CA GLU A 136 -12.93 -3.81 4.00
C GLU A 136 -12.06 -3.99 2.75
N LEU A 137 -10.84 -3.46 2.79
CA LEU A 137 -9.81 -3.69 1.78
C LEU A 137 -8.70 -4.54 2.36
N THR A 138 -8.59 -5.80 1.93
CA THR A 138 -7.56 -6.71 2.42
C THR A 138 -6.45 -6.90 1.40
N PRO A 139 -5.18 -6.58 1.71
CA PRO A 139 -4.07 -7.01 0.86
C PRO A 139 -3.97 -8.53 0.89
N GLU A 140 -3.73 -9.12 -0.28
CA GLU A 140 -3.72 -10.57 -0.45
C GLU A 140 -2.42 -11.22 -0.01
N LEU A 141 -1.30 -10.50 -0.14
CA LEU A 141 0.03 -11.02 0.20
C LEU A 141 0.71 -10.16 1.28
N PRO A 142 1.59 -10.77 2.09
CA PRO A 142 2.34 -10.04 3.10
C PRO A 142 3.25 -9.01 2.45
N VAL A 143 3.49 -7.92 3.19
CA VAL A 143 4.57 -6.99 2.89
C VAL A 143 5.89 -7.70 3.17
N ARG A 144 6.87 -7.49 2.29
CA ARG A 144 8.20 -8.08 2.38
C ARG A 144 9.25 -7.00 2.45
N LEU A 145 10.24 -7.21 3.31
CA LEU A 145 11.39 -6.36 3.48
C LEU A 145 12.62 -7.24 3.62
N ARG A 146 13.68 -6.92 2.89
CA ARG A 146 14.99 -7.55 3.03
C ARG A 146 15.99 -6.51 3.52
N LEU A 147 16.75 -6.84 4.56
CA LEU A 147 17.88 -6.05 5.02
C LEU A 147 19.19 -6.76 4.69
N ASN A 148 20.21 -5.98 4.32
CA ASN A 148 21.60 -6.41 4.09
C ASN A 148 21.75 -7.62 3.13
N GLY A 149 20.74 -7.85 2.27
CA GLY A 149 20.72 -8.93 1.29
C GLY A 149 20.48 -10.34 1.86
N ASN A 150 20.36 -10.51 3.18
CA ASN A 150 20.30 -11.84 3.80
C ASN A 150 19.26 -11.99 4.93
N GLU A 151 18.61 -10.91 5.35
CA GLU A 151 17.65 -10.93 6.45
C GLU A 151 16.26 -10.54 5.96
N ASP A 152 15.37 -11.52 5.87
CA ASP A 152 14.01 -11.36 5.35
C ASP A 152 12.99 -11.14 6.48
N TYR A 153 12.21 -10.09 6.37
CA TYR A 153 11.09 -9.75 7.25
C TYR A 153 9.78 -9.77 6.46
N THR A 154 8.72 -10.29 7.08
CA THR A 154 7.39 -10.35 6.48
C THR A 154 6.31 -10.01 7.49
N TRP A 155 5.33 -9.20 7.11
CA TRP A 155 4.17 -8.93 7.95
C TRP A 155 2.89 -8.76 7.12
N ASN A 156 1.76 -9.00 7.77
CA ASN A 156 0.45 -8.73 7.20
C ASN A 156 0.00 -7.33 7.60
N LYS A 157 -0.69 -6.62 6.71
CA LYS A 157 -1.36 -5.37 7.08
C LYS A 157 -2.65 -5.69 7.84
N VAL A 158 -2.94 -4.86 8.83
CA VAL A 158 -4.21 -4.87 9.54
C VAL A 158 -5.20 -4.05 8.71
N CYS A 159 -6.39 -4.61 8.51
CA CYS A 159 -7.49 -3.92 7.85
C CYS A 159 -8.53 -3.56 8.92
N SER A 160 -9.05 -2.33 8.86
CA SER A 160 -10.16 -1.85 9.70
C SER A 160 -11.49 -1.93 8.96
#